data_AF-A0A9E0H0X6-F1
#
_entry.id   AF-A0A9E0H0X6-F1
#
_cell.length_a   1.000
_cell.length_b   1.000
_cell.length_c   1.000
_cell.angle_alpha   90.00
_cell.angle_beta   90.00
_cell.angle_gamma   90.00
#
_symmetry.space_group_name_H-M   'P 1'
#
loop_
_entity.id
_entity.type
_entity.pdbx_description
1 polymer ?
#
loop_
_entity_poly.entity_id
_entity_poly.type
_entity_poly.pdbx_seq_one_letter_code
_entity_poly.pdbx_strand_id
1 'polypeptide(L)' 'GNTQGVAALIEGMDIDEAIKRMDGIKCGYKDTSCPDQLAKALKEYKKDNE' A
#
# COMPACT_ATOMS: atom_id res chain seq x y z
N GLY A 1 4.02 12.71 -5.93
CA GLY A 1 5.32 12.07 -6.22
C GLY A 1 5.13 10.59 -6.46
N ASN A 2 5.36 9.74 -5.45
CA ASN A 2 5.38 8.29 -5.65
C ASN A 2 4.06 7.57 -5.33
N THR A 3 3.20 8.11 -4.47
CA THR A 3 1.98 7.39 -4.04
C THR A 3 0.94 7.26 -5.16
N GLN A 4 0.77 8.29 -6.01
CA GLN A 4 -0.11 8.22 -7.18
C GLN A 4 0.40 7.22 -8.23
N GLY A 5 1.72 7.15 -8.43
CA GLY A 5 2.32 6.16 -9.34
C GLY A 5 2.11 4.73 -8.84
N VAL A 6 2.32 4.49 -7.54
CA VAL A 6 2.06 3.16 -6.94
C VAL A 6 0.57 2.82 -6.99
N ALA A 7 -0.32 3.79 -6.76
CA ALA A 7 -1.76 3.58 -6.87
C ALA A 7 -2.18 3.15 -8.29
N ALA A 8 -1.63 3.76 -9.33
CA ALA A 8 -1.90 3.36 -10.71
C ALA A 8 -1.39 1.94 -11.04
N LEU A 9 -0.30 1.47 -10.38
CA LEU A 9 0.22 0.11 -10.58
C LEU A 9 -0.62 -1.00 -9.94
N ILE A 10 -1.49 -0.65 -8.99
CA ILE A 10 -2.36 -1.62 -8.28
C ILE A 10 -3.83 -1.48 -8.69
N GLU A 11 -4.15 -0.66 -9.69
CA GLU A 11 -5.52 -0.50 -10.16
C GLU A 11 -6.09 -1.82 -10.70
N GLY A 12 -7.28 -2.21 -10.23
CA GLY A 12 -7.92 -3.50 -10.56
C GLY A 12 -7.32 -4.73 -9.86
N MET A 13 -6.31 -4.55 -9.00
CA MET A 13 -5.77 -5.62 -8.16
C MET A 13 -6.70 -5.89 -6.98
N ASP A 14 -6.76 -7.15 -6.54
CA ASP A 14 -7.41 -7.50 -5.27
C ASP A 14 -6.73 -6.77 -4.10
N ILE A 15 -7.55 -6.30 -3.15
CA ILE A 15 -7.07 -5.47 -2.03
C ILE A 15 -6.09 -6.23 -1.14
N ASP A 16 -6.28 -7.53 -0.91
CA ASP A 16 -5.40 -8.34 -0.08
C ASP A 16 -4.06 -8.61 -0.77
N GLU A 17 -4.09 -8.86 -2.08
CA GLU A 17 -2.88 -8.99 -2.89
C GLU A 17 -2.10 -7.66 -2.94
N ALA A 18 -2.81 -6.52 -3.08
CA ALA A 18 -2.20 -5.19 -3.06
C ALA A 18 -1.50 -4.92 -1.72
N ILE A 19 -2.18 -5.19 -0.59
CA ILE A 19 -1.59 -5.06 0.74
C ILE A 19 -0.35 -5.95 0.86
N LYS A 20 -0.47 -7.24 0.52
CA LYS A 20 0.63 -8.20 0.64
C LYS A 20 1.87 -7.82 -0.16
N ARG A 21 1.70 -7.25 -1.36
CA ARG A 21 2.83 -6.81 -2.20
C ARG A 21 3.55 -5.59 -1.67
N MET A 22 2.84 -4.71 -0.97
CA MET A 22 3.35 -3.39 -0.61
C MET A 22 3.73 -3.23 0.87
N ASP A 23 3.15 -4.05 1.73
CA ASP A 23 3.35 -4.00 3.18
C ASP A 23 4.81 -4.27 3.56
N GLY A 24 5.38 -3.41 4.40
CA GLY A 24 6.73 -3.55 4.90
C GLY A 24 7.83 -3.17 3.89
N ILE A 25 7.51 -2.70 2.69
CA ILE A 25 8.53 -2.14 1.78
C ILE A 25 9.16 -0.91 2.44
N LYS A 26 10.49 -0.92 2.59
CA LYS A 26 11.27 0.20 3.12
C LYS A 26 11.95 0.99 2.02
N CYS A 27 12.13 2.30 2.22
CA CYS A 27 12.86 3.17 1.30
C CYS A 27 14.12 3.70 1.97
N GLY A 28 15.26 3.06 1.66
CA GLY A 28 16.54 3.34 2.34
C GLY A 28 16.46 3.03 3.83
N TYR A 29 16.88 3.99 4.66
CA TYR A 29 16.85 3.88 6.13
C TYR A 29 15.50 4.25 6.76
N LYS A 30 14.47 4.57 5.96
CA LYS A 30 13.17 4.97 6.49
C LYS A 30 12.38 3.74 6.96
N ASP A 31 11.63 3.93 8.05
CA ASP A 31 10.74 2.91 8.62
C ASP A 31 9.48 2.65 7.78
N THR A 32 9.23 3.48 6.76
CA THR A 32 8.09 3.36 5.86
C THR A 32 8.44 3.87 4.46
N SER A 33 7.63 3.51 3.48
CA SER A 33 7.75 3.94 2.08
C SER A 33 6.36 4.25 1.50
N CYS A 34 6.30 4.88 0.32
CA CYS A 34 5.03 5.15 -0.35
C CYS A 34 4.16 3.90 -0.59
N PRO A 35 4.69 2.74 -1.04
CA PRO A 35 3.89 1.51 -1.09
C PRO A 35 3.46 1.04 0.31
N ASP A 36 4.34 1.07 1.30
CA ASP A 36 3.99 0.67 2.68
C ASP A 36 2.91 1.57 3.31
N GLN A 37 2.93 2.87 3.03
CA GLN A 37 1.87 3.82 3.41
C GLN A 37 0.54 3.46 2.76
N LEU A 38 0.55 3.08 1.47
CA LEU A 38 -0.65 2.67 0.76
C LEU A 38 -1.20 1.34 1.32
N ALA A 39 -0.33 0.37 1.64
CA ALA A 39 -0.73 -0.88 2.29
C ALA A 39 -1.41 -0.64 3.65
N LYS A 40 -0.87 0.27 4.47
CA LYS A 40 -1.47 0.67 5.76
C LYS A 40 -2.85 1.28 5.57
N ALA A 41 -3.00 2.21 4.62
CA ALA A 41 -4.29 2.82 4.31
C ALA A 41 -5.33 1.79 3.81
N LEU A 42 -4.91 0.83 2.98
CA LEU A 42 -5.79 -0.25 2.52
C LEU A 42 -6.19 -1.20 3.66
N LYS A 43 -5.30 -1.49 4.60
CA LYS A 43 -5.63 -2.27 5.81
C LYS A 43 -6.66 -1.57 6.68
N GLU A 44 -6.51 -0.26 6.89
CA GLU A 44 -7.48 0.56 7.63
C GLU A 44 -8.84 0.57 6.91
N TYR A 45 -8.83 0.83 5.60
CA TYR A 45 -10.04 0.79 4.78
C TYR A 45 -10.75 -0.57 4.86
N LYS A 46 -10.00 -1.68 4.74
CA LYS A 46 -10.57 -3.02 4.84
C LYS A 46 -11.19 -3.27 6.22
N LYS A 47 -10.52 -2.85 7.29
CA LYS A 47 -11.02 -2.99 8.67
C LYS A 47 -12.31 -2.21 8.92
N ASP A 48 -12.44 -1.03 8.34
CA ASP A 48 -13.62 -0.16 8.52
C ASP A 48 -14.84 -0.59 7.67
N ASN A 49 -14.62 -1.44 6.65
CA ASN A 49 -15.66 -1.90 5.72
C ASN A 49 -16.00 -3.40 5.88
N GLU A 50 -15.61 -4.01 7.00
CA GLU A 50 -15.90 -5.39 7.39
C GLU A 50 -16.87 -5.41 8.59
#